data_AF-A0AAD7GPA6-F1
#
_entry.id   AF-A0AAD7GPA6-F1
#
_cell.length_a   1.000
_cell.length_b   1.000
_cell.length_c   1.000
_cell.angle_alpha   90.00
_cell.angle_beta   90.00
_cell.angle_gamma   90.00
#
_symmetry.space_group_name_H-M   'P 1'
#
loop_
_entity.id
_entity.type
_entity.pdbx_description
1 polymer ?
#
loop_
_entity_poly.entity_id
_entity_poly.type
_entity_poly.pdbx_seq_one_letter_code
_entity_poly.pdbx_strand_id
1 'polypeptide(L)'
;EKQEKIDAAVEEWREYTSRTAHELAERFDMKPRYFFDIFFQGGAHMVNHQEKINPYNAFKSEKASEAREQGIAKKVPQLHADHFDEYSALTDAEKDAMVERFR
;
A
#
# COMPACT_ATOMS: atom_id res chain seq x y z
N GLU A 1 23.42 -29.67 1.98
CA GLU A 1 22.44 -30.18 2.97
C GLU A 1 21.49 -29.12 3.56
N LYS A 2 21.93 -28.13 4.36
CA LYS A 2 21.01 -27.15 4.98
C LYS A 2 20.25 -26.30 3.94
N GLN A 3 20.95 -25.78 2.95
CA GLN A 3 20.34 -24.94 1.92
C GLN A 3 19.34 -25.73 1.06
N GLU A 4 19.67 -26.97 0.67
CA GLU A 4 18.76 -27.83 -0.10
C GLU A 4 17.46 -28.13 0.65
N LYS A 5 17.51 -28.33 1.98
CA LYS A 5 16.32 -28.51 2.80
C LYS A 5 15.47 -27.24 2.86
N ILE A 6 16.11 -26.06 2.91
CA ILE A 6 15.42 -24.76 2.86
C ILE A 6 14.75 -24.61 1.49
N ASP A 7 15.47 -24.86 0.41
CA ASP A 7 14.95 -24.69 -0.96
C ASP A 7 13.76 -25.63 -1.21
N ALA A 8 13.84 -26.89 -0.75
CA ALA A 8 12.73 -27.83 -0.85
C ALA A 8 11.48 -27.36 -0.07
N ALA A 9 11.66 -26.88 1.17
CA ALA A 9 10.56 -26.35 1.97
C ALA A 9 9.94 -25.08 1.36
N VAL A 10 10.76 -24.22 0.75
CA VAL A 10 10.29 -23.02 0.06
C VAL A 10 9.49 -23.39 -1.19
N GLU A 11 9.93 -24.38 -1.96
CA GLU A 11 9.19 -24.82 -3.15
C GLU A 11 7.86 -25.49 -2.77
N GLU A 12 7.83 -26.33 -1.73
CA GLU A 12 6.58 -26.90 -1.21
C GLU A 12 5.58 -25.79 -0.80
N TRP A 13 6.07 -24.79 -0.07
CA TRP A 13 5.25 -23.63 0.31
C TRP A 13 4.75 -22.84 -0.90
N ARG A 14 5.59 -22.67 -1.93
CA ARG A 14 5.25 -21.98 -3.17
C ARG A 14 4.15 -22.71 -3.94
N GLU A 15 4.23 -24.03 -4.05
CA GLU A 15 3.21 -24.85 -4.69
C GLU A 15 1.88 -24.77 -3.93
N TYR A 16 1.91 -24.91 -2.60
CA TYR A 16 0.74 -24.79 -1.74
C TYR A 16 0.04 -23.42 -1.90
N THR A 17 0.82 -22.34 -1.87
CA THR A 17 0.33 -20.96 -2.00
C THR A 17 -0.27 -20.73 -3.39
N SER A 18 0.36 -21.27 -4.44
CA SER A 18 -0.15 -21.21 -5.80
C SER A 18 -1.51 -21.91 -5.94
N ARG A 19 -1.63 -23.13 -5.42
CA ARG A 19 -2.91 -23.85 -5.43
C ARG A 19 -4.00 -23.08 -4.70
N THR A 20 -3.70 -22.58 -3.50
CA THR A 20 -4.65 -21.78 -2.71
C THR A 20 -5.12 -20.53 -3.45
N ALA A 21 -4.22 -19.82 -4.15
CA ALA A 21 -4.58 -18.65 -4.94
C ALA A 21 -5.58 -18.98 -6.07
N HIS A 22 -5.43 -20.15 -6.71
CA HIS A 22 -6.33 -20.60 -7.77
C HIS A 22 -7.69 -21.04 -7.21
N GLU A 23 -7.71 -21.76 -6.09
CA GLU A 23 -8.97 -22.15 -5.42
C GLU A 23 -9.80 -20.91 -4.99
N LEU A 24 -9.13 -19.88 -4.47
CA LEU A 24 -9.79 -18.61 -4.12
C LEU A 24 -10.27 -17.85 -5.36
N ALA A 25 -9.47 -17.86 -6.43
CA ALA A 25 -9.86 -17.28 -7.71
C ALA A 25 -11.16 -17.89 -8.25
N GLU A 26 -11.27 -19.21 -8.24
CA GLU A 26 -12.50 -19.91 -8.62
C GLU A 26 -13.66 -19.59 -7.67
N ARG A 27 -13.41 -19.64 -6.35
CA ARG A 27 -14.44 -19.39 -5.33
C ARG A 27 -15.07 -18.00 -5.42
N PHE A 28 -14.31 -17.00 -5.83
CA PHE A 28 -14.74 -15.60 -5.84
C PHE A 28 -14.88 -15.00 -7.24
N ASP A 29 -14.76 -15.80 -8.31
CA ASP A 29 -14.78 -15.33 -9.71
C ASP A 29 -13.79 -14.18 -9.95
N MET A 30 -12.56 -14.35 -9.46
CA MET A 30 -11.47 -13.39 -9.59
C MET A 30 -10.25 -14.03 -10.25
N LYS A 31 -9.22 -13.23 -10.56
CA LYS A 31 -7.96 -13.74 -11.10
C LYS A 31 -7.04 -14.20 -9.96
N PRO A 32 -6.30 -15.33 -10.09
CA PRO A 32 -5.32 -15.77 -9.09
C PRO A 32 -4.30 -14.69 -8.72
N ARG A 33 -3.95 -13.83 -9.69
CA ARG A 33 -3.07 -12.68 -9.50
C ARG A 33 -3.49 -11.77 -8.33
N TYR A 34 -4.80 -11.53 -8.18
CA TYR A 34 -5.31 -10.71 -7.10
C TYR A 34 -4.96 -11.29 -5.73
N PHE A 35 -5.10 -12.61 -5.56
CA PHE A 35 -4.76 -13.29 -4.31
C PHE A 35 -3.25 -13.38 -4.09
N PHE A 36 -2.46 -13.57 -5.14
CA PHE A 36 -1.00 -13.44 -5.03
C PHE A 36 -0.60 -12.06 -4.53
N ASP A 37 -1.17 -11.00 -5.10
CA ASP A 37 -0.89 -9.65 -4.64
C ASP A 37 -1.27 -9.49 -3.15
N ILE A 38 -2.41 -10.02 -2.69
CA ILE A 38 -2.77 -10.02 -1.25
C ILE A 38 -1.73 -10.76 -0.40
N PHE A 39 -1.37 -12.00 -0.77
CA PHE A 39 -0.43 -12.81 0.02
C PHE A 39 0.93 -12.16 0.17
N PHE A 40 1.47 -11.62 -0.93
CA PHE A 40 2.83 -11.08 -0.95
C PHE A 40 2.90 -9.61 -0.53
N GLN A 41 1.90 -8.79 -0.86
CA GLN A 41 1.83 -7.41 -0.34
C GLN A 41 1.56 -7.42 1.17
N GLY A 42 0.73 -8.34 1.67
CA GLY A 42 0.55 -8.54 3.11
C GLY A 42 1.89 -8.85 3.81
N GLY A 43 2.69 -9.76 3.25
CA GLY A 43 4.05 -10.02 3.74
C GLY A 43 4.98 -8.81 3.67
N ALA A 44 4.92 -8.05 2.57
CA ALA A 44 5.68 -6.80 2.44
C ALA A 44 5.25 -5.75 3.47
N HIS A 45 3.97 -5.67 3.83
CA HIS A 45 3.46 -4.80 4.89
C HIS A 45 3.84 -5.26 6.29
N MET A 46 3.96 -6.58 6.53
CA MET A 46 4.43 -7.12 7.81
C MET A 46 5.92 -6.84 8.04
N VAL A 47 6.75 -6.94 6.99
CA VAL A 47 8.20 -6.70 7.08
C VAL A 47 8.52 -5.21 7.03
N ASN A 48 7.84 -4.46 6.18
CA ASN A 48 8.03 -3.02 5.99
C ASN A 48 6.89 -2.23 6.62
N HIS A 49 6.42 -2.64 7.80
CA HIS A 49 5.43 -1.87 8.53
C HIS A 49 5.96 -0.43 8.66
N GLN A 50 5.40 0.49 7.88
CA GLN A 50 5.86 1.87 7.86
C GLN A 50 5.42 2.50 9.18
N GLU A 51 6.26 2.39 10.21
CA GLU A 51 6.09 3.15 11.46
C GLU A 51 6.02 4.65 11.20
N LYS A 52 6.68 5.11 10.13
CA LYS A 52 6.77 6.51 9.76
C LYS A 52 5.87 6.82 8.59
N ILE A 53 4.74 7.44 8.90
CA ILE A 53 3.86 8.06 7.92
C ILE A 53 4.64 9.17 7.21
N ASN A 54 4.68 9.11 5.87
CA ASN A 54 5.29 10.15 5.07
C ASN A 54 4.40 11.41 5.11
N PRO A 55 4.92 12.59 5.51
CA PRO A 55 4.15 13.84 5.55
C PRO A 55 3.48 14.19 4.23
N TYR A 56 4.11 13.85 3.11
CA TYR A 56 3.54 14.08 1.78
C TYR A 56 2.31 13.20 1.50
N ASN A 57 2.29 11.97 2.04
CA ASN A 57 1.13 11.09 1.91
C ASN A 57 -0.02 11.55 2.83
N ALA A 58 0.30 12.02 4.04
CA ALA A 58 -0.69 12.66 4.91
C ALA A 58 -1.32 13.88 4.22
N PHE A 59 -0.50 14.75 3.61
CA PHE A 59 -0.95 15.92 2.86
C PHE A 59 -1.88 15.58 1.70
N LYS A 60 -1.51 14.62 0.85
CA LYS A 60 -2.38 14.20 -0.26
C LYS A 60 -3.69 13.60 0.23
N SER A 61 -3.71 12.94 1.38
CA SER A 61 -4.94 12.41 1.95
C SER A 61 -5.88 13.52 2.43
N GLU A 62 -5.33 14.56 3.09
CA GLU A 62 -6.09 15.75 3.49
C GLU A 62 -6.70 16.44 2.26
N LYS A 63 -5.90 16.70 1.22
CA LYS A 63 -6.38 17.27 -0.06
C LYS A 63 -7.41 16.39 -0.78
N ALA A 64 -7.27 15.08 -0.70
CA ALA A 64 -8.27 14.17 -1.24
C ALA A 64 -9.59 14.24 -0.44
N SER A 65 -9.54 14.43 0.88
CA SER A 65 -10.72 14.62 1.72
C SER A 65 -11.42 15.94 1.39
N GLU A 66 -10.67 17.05 1.36
CA GLU A 66 -11.17 18.38 0.99
C GLU A 66 -11.88 18.34 -0.38
N ALA A 67 -11.25 17.70 -1.38
CA ALA A 67 -11.83 17.57 -2.72
C ALA A 67 -13.14 16.77 -2.70
N ARG A 68 -13.22 15.69 -1.91
CA ARG A 68 -14.45 14.88 -1.77
C ARG A 68 -15.57 15.65 -1.09
N GLU A 69 -15.28 16.44 -0.07
CA GLU A 69 -16.25 17.32 0.60
C GLU A 69 -16.83 18.36 -0.37
N GLN A 70 -16.04 18.80 -1.35
CA GLN A 70 -16.47 19.68 -2.44
C GLN A 70 -17.15 18.93 -3.61
N GLY A 71 -17.34 17.60 -3.50
CA GLY A 71 -17.93 16.78 -4.56
C GLY A 71 -17.01 16.49 -5.75
N ILE A 72 -15.71 16.78 -5.62
CA ILE A 72 -14.71 16.64 -6.68
C ILE A 72 -13.90 15.35 -6.45
N ALA A 73 -14.05 14.38 -7.33
CA ALA A 73 -13.23 13.17 -7.34
C ALA A 73 -11.93 13.40 -8.13
N LYS A 74 -10.84 13.78 -7.45
CA LYS A 74 -9.50 13.87 -8.05
C LYS A 74 -8.69 12.58 -7.85
N LYS A 75 -7.94 12.18 -8.88
CA LYS A 75 -6.96 11.09 -8.77
C LYS A 75 -5.67 11.60 -8.10
N VAL A 76 -4.93 10.70 -7.45
CA VAL A 76 -3.66 11.04 -6.76
C VAL A 76 -2.65 11.81 -7.61
N PRO A 77 -2.42 11.50 -8.91
CA PRO A 77 -1.52 12.29 -9.74
C PRO A 77 -1.97 13.74 -9.98
N GLN A 78 -3.29 13.98 -10.03
CA GLN A 78 -3.84 15.33 -10.17
C GLN A 78 -3.65 16.12 -8.87
N LEU A 79 -3.88 15.49 -7.72
CA LEU A 79 -3.61 16.10 -6.42
C LEU A 79 -2.12 16.47 -6.25
N HIS A 80 -1.22 15.64 -6.78
CA HIS A 80 0.21 15.98 -6.82
C HIS A 80 0.43 17.22 -7.68
N ALA A 81 -0.04 17.23 -8.93
CA ALA A 81 0.19 18.36 -9.84
C ALA A 81 -0.38 19.68 -9.29
N ASP A 82 -1.56 19.65 -8.70
CA ASP A 82 -2.28 20.84 -8.27
C ASP A 82 -1.74 21.43 -6.95
N HIS A 83 -1.16 20.60 -6.08
CA HIS A 83 -0.82 20.98 -4.70
C HIS A 83 0.65 20.75 -4.32
N PHE A 84 1.52 20.43 -5.28
CA PHE A 84 2.94 20.20 -5.00
C PHE A 84 3.64 21.46 -4.44
N ASP A 85 3.35 22.62 -5.02
CA ASP A 85 3.94 23.88 -4.57
C ASP A 85 3.44 24.28 -3.18
N GLU A 86 2.17 24.01 -2.87
CA GLU A 86 1.57 24.20 -1.55
C GLU A 86 2.30 23.36 -0.50
N TYR A 87 2.55 22.08 -0.79
CA TYR A 87 3.33 21.22 0.10
C TYR A 87 4.78 21.67 0.24
N SER A 88 5.40 22.12 -0.86
CA SER A 88 6.78 22.62 -0.86
C SER A 88 6.95 23.87 0.00
N ALA A 89 5.90 24.68 0.12
CA ALA A 89 5.87 25.90 0.93
C ALA A 89 5.69 25.65 2.44
N LEU A 90 5.24 24.44 2.84
CA LEU A 90 5.05 24.10 4.26
C LEU A 90 6.40 24.01 5.00
N THR A 91 6.40 24.54 6.22
CA THR A 91 7.50 24.35 7.18
C THR A 91 7.55 22.91 7.68
N ASP A 92 8.69 22.51 8.23
CA ASP A 92 8.85 21.16 8.80
C ASP A 92 7.89 20.94 9.99
N ALA A 93 7.63 21.97 10.80
CA ALA A 93 6.67 21.89 11.91
C ALA A 93 5.23 21.66 11.42
N GLU A 94 4.82 22.27 10.30
CA GLU A 94 3.51 22.04 9.72
C GLU A 94 3.39 20.63 9.14
N LYS A 95 4.44 20.15 8.47
CA LYS A 95 4.51 18.77 7.95
C LYS A 95 4.43 17.74 9.08
N ASP A 96 5.10 17.98 10.20
CA ASP A 96 5.04 17.09 11.37
C ASP A 96 3.65 17.10 12.01
N ALA A 97 3.04 18.28 12.18
CA ALA A 97 1.67 18.41 12.68
C ALA A 97 0.66 17.68 11.78
N MET A 98 0.89 17.65 10.47
CA MET A 98 0.06 16.90 9.52
C MET A 98 0.20 15.38 9.68
N VAL A 99 1.41 14.88 9.94
CA VAL A 99 1.63 13.46 10.22
C VAL A 99 0.88 13.04 11.48
N GLU A 100 0.91 13.84 12.54
CA GLU A 100 0.20 13.53 13.79
C GLU A 100 -1.33 13.55 13.63
N ARG A 101 -1.90 14.42 12.78
CA ARG A 101 -3.34 14.39 12.46
C ARG A 101 -3.77 13.19 11.63
N PHE A 102 -2.84 12.59 10.88
CA PHE A 102 -3.12 11.48 9.96
C PHE A 102 -2.97 10.09 10.60
N ARG A 103 -2.29 9.99 11.76
CA ARG A 103 -2.27 8.77 12.57
C ARG A 103 -3.66 8.41 13.09
#